data_AF-A0A382P5V2-F1
#
_entry.id   AF-A0A382P5V2-F1
#
_cell.length_a   1.000
_cell.length_b   1.000
_cell.length_c   1.000
_cell.angle_alpha   90.00
_cell.angle_beta   90.00
_cell.angle_gamma   90.00
#
_symmetry.space_group_name_H-M   'P 1'
#
loop_
_entity.id
_entity.type
_entity.pdbx_description
1 polymer ?
#
loop_
_entity_poly.entity_id
_entity_poly.type
_entity_poly.pdbx_seq_one_letter_code
_entity_poly.pdbx_strand_id
1 'polypeptide(L)'
;MATITDIKAIGLEHHLGETHAYGMARGLISVRNATLILIETDSGVTGIGEAWGPCAMVVAALDLLKPYFIDRDLYEHSQVPPYFYAQRYHLGIQN
;
A
#
# COMPACT_ATOMS: atom_id res chain seq x y z
N MET A 1 -1.72 5.16 23.65
CA MET A 1 -0.75 4.86 22.59
C MET A 1 -1.34 3.69 21.84
N ALA A 2 -1.57 3.87 20.54
CA ALA A 2 -2.38 2.96 19.73
C ALA A 2 -1.42 2.12 18.88
N THR A 3 -1.33 0.83 19.20
CA THR A 3 -0.40 -0.10 18.55
C THR A 3 -1.06 -0.68 17.31
N ILE A 4 -0.35 -0.74 16.19
CA ILE A 4 -0.85 -1.35 14.96
C ILE A 4 -0.85 -2.88 15.12
N THR A 5 -2.02 -3.49 15.03
CA THR A 5 -2.22 -4.93 15.20
C THR A 5 -2.40 -5.65 13.86
N ASP A 6 -2.93 -4.97 12.85
CA ASP A 6 -3.09 -5.55 11.53
C ASP A 6 -3.09 -4.49 10.41
N ILE A 7 -2.69 -4.92 9.22
CA ILE A 7 -2.82 -4.16 7.98
C ILE A 7 -3.31 -5.10 6.87
N LYS A 8 -4.36 -4.70 6.17
CA LYS A 8 -4.99 -5.47 5.07
C LYS A 8 -5.02 -4.64 3.80
N ALA A 9 -4.88 -5.31 2.66
CA ALA A 9 -5.09 -4.73 1.34
C ALA A 9 -6.33 -5.35 0.69
N ILE A 10 -7.20 -4.52 0.15
CA ILE A 10 -8.40 -4.95 -0.60
C ILE A 10 -8.32 -4.33 -1.99
N GLY A 11 -8.02 -5.16 -2.99
CA GLY A 11 -8.04 -4.76 -4.39
C GLY A 11 -9.47 -4.56 -4.90
N LEU A 12 -9.72 -3.42 -5.52
CA LEU A 12 -10.98 -3.09 -6.19
C LEU A 12 -10.69 -2.92 -7.67
N GLU A 13 -11.42 -3.66 -8.50
CA GLU A 13 -11.30 -3.57 -9.95
C GLU A 13 -12.67 -3.43 -10.61
N HIS A 14 -12.72 -2.59 -11.64
CA HIS A 14 -13.87 -2.43 -12.51
C HIS A 14 -13.42 -2.48 -13.96
N HIS A 15 -13.82 -3.53 -14.67
CA HIS A 15 -13.56 -3.71 -16.09
C HIS A 15 -14.49 -2.83 -16.91
N LEU A 16 -13.92 -2.03 -17.81
CA LEU A 16 -14.67 -1.07 -18.64
C LEU A 16 -15.33 -1.73 -19.87
N GLY A 17 -15.01 -2.99 -20.14
CA GLY A 17 -15.43 -3.69 -21.35
C GLY A 17 -14.53 -3.42 -22.55
N GLU A 18 -14.75 -4.16 -23.63
CA GLU A 18 -13.81 -4.28 -24.76
C GLU A 18 -13.62 -2.96 -25.54
N THR A 19 -14.64 -2.09 -25.56
CA THR A 19 -14.65 -0.88 -26.41
C THR A 19 -14.51 0.43 -25.63
N HIS A 20 -14.35 0.38 -24.30
CA HIS A 20 -14.30 1.58 -23.45
C HIS A 20 -12.96 1.76 -22.73
N ALA A 21 -11.89 1.16 -23.27
CA ALA A 21 -10.55 1.45 -22.79
C ALA A 21 -10.25 2.95 -22.93
N TYR A 22 -9.68 3.54 -21.88
CA TYR A 22 -9.27 4.95 -21.85
C TYR A 22 -7.76 5.02 -21.63
N GLY A 23 -7.11 6.13 -21.97
CA GLY A 23 -5.67 6.20 -21.79
C GLY A 23 -5.05 7.54 -22.09
N MET A 24 -3.72 7.49 -22.19
CA MET A 24 -2.85 8.62 -22.51
C MET A 24 -1.77 8.16 -23.50
N ALA A 25 -0.84 9.04 -23.87
CA ALA A 25 0.24 8.73 -24.81
C ALA A 25 1.09 7.48 -24.44
N ARG A 26 1.05 7.04 -23.17
CA ARG A 26 1.76 5.86 -22.67
C ARG A 26 1.00 4.53 -22.83
N GLY A 27 -0.25 4.56 -23.28
CA GLY A 27 -1.06 3.36 -23.50
C GLY A 27 -2.52 3.52 -23.07
N LEU A 28 -3.28 2.46 -23.35
CA LEU A 28 -4.68 2.30 -22.99
C LEU A 28 -4.83 1.39 -21.76
N ILE A 29 -5.85 1.66 -20.97
CA ILE A 29 -6.22 0.95 -19.75
C ILE A 29 -7.70 0.56 -19.86
N SER A 30 -7.99 -0.74 -19.71
CA SER A 30 -9.34 -1.31 -19.78
C SER A 30 -9.96 -1.61 -18.42
N VAL A 31 -9.23 -1.34 -17.33
CA VAL A 31 -9.66 -1.61 -15.95
C VAL A 31 -9.40 -0.39 -15.08
N ARG A 32 -10.40 0.08 -14.35
CA ARG A 32 -10.21 0.99 -13.23
C ARG A 32 -9.88 0.17 -12.00
N ASN A 33 -8.79 0.48 -11.33
CA ASN A 33 -8.45 -0.16 -10.08
C ASN A 33 -7.99 0.82 -9.01
N ALA A 34 -8.13 0.37 -7.78
CA ALA A 34 -7.61 1.00 -6.57
C ALA A 34 -7.43 -0.10 -5.52
N THR A 35 -6.47 0.05 -4.62
CA THR A 35 -6.34 -0.88 -3.49
C THR A 35 -6.55 -0.12 -2.20
N LEU A 36 -7.58 -0.49 -1.44
CA LEU A 36 -7.81 0.05 -0.11
C LEU A 36 -6.82 -0.59 0.86
N ILE A 37 -6.20 0.22 1.70
CA ILE A 37 -5.34 -0.22 2.80
C ILE A 37 -6.07 0.06 4.11
N LEU A 38 -6.31 -1.00 4.89
CA LEU A 38 -6.98 -0.92 6.18
C LEU A 38 -5.95 -1.18 7.28
N ILE A 39 -5.93 -0.32 8.30
CA ILE A 39 -5.07 -0.46 9.48
C ILE A 39 -5.97 -0.67 10.69
N GLU A 40 -5.67 -1.68 11.50
CA GLU A 40 -6.33 -1.95 12.78
C GLU A 40 -5.33 -1.69 13.92
N THR A 41 -5.84 -1.15 15.03
CA THR A 41 -5.05 -0.91 16.25
C THR A 41 -5.67 -1.57 17.48
N ASP A 42 -4.85 -1.80 18.50
CA ASP A 42 -5.27 -2.34 19.81
C ASP A 42 -6.31 -1.45 20.54
N SER A 43 -6.32 -0.15 20.23
CA SER A 43 -7.25 0.83 20.78
C SER A 43 -8.63 0.82 20.11
N GLY A 44 -8.83 -0.02 19.09
CA GLY A 44 -10.06 -0.08 18.30
C GLY A 44 -10.18 1.01 17.23
N VAL A 45 -9.14 1.83 17.04
CA VAL A 45 -9.06 2.80 15.93
C VAL A 45 -8.71 2.08 14.64
N THR A 46 -9.44 2.41 13.56
CA THR A 46 -9.17 1.92 12.20
C THR A 46 -8.77 3.08 11.29
N GLY A 47 -7.70 2.88 10.52
CA GLY A 47 -7.27 3.78 9.45
C GLY A 47 -7.63 3.23 8.07
N ILE A 48 -7.94 4.12 7.13
CA ILE A 48 -8.19 3.77 5.72
C ILE A 48 -7.29 4.63 4.84
N GLY A 49 -6.58 4.00 3.91
CA GLY A 49 -5.78 4.64 2.89
C GLY A 49 -5.97 3.99 1.51
N GLU A 50 -5.30 4.53 0.50
CA GLU A 50 -5.32 4.01 -0.87
C GLU A 50 -3.87 3.86 -1.38
N ALA A 51 -3.62 2.78 -2.11
CA ALA A 51 -2.39 2.59 -2.87
C ALA A 51 -2.70 2.40 -4.36
N TRP A 52 -1.92 3.08 -5.19
CA TRP A 52 -2.06 3.06 -6.64
C TRP A 52 -1.18 1.98 -7.29
N GLY A 53 -1.70 1.35 -8.35
CA GLY A 53 -1.02 0.31 -9.12
C GLY A 53 -1.86 -0.97 -9.23
N PRO A 54 -1.37 -2.00 -9.96
CA PRO A 54 -2.05 -3.28 -10.06
C PRO A 54 -2.30 -3.89 -8.68
N CYS A 55 -3.53 -4.27 -8.36
CA CYS A 55 -3.91 -4.68 -7.00
C CYS A 55 -3.06 -5.84 -6.48
N ALA A 56 -2.76 -6.84 -7.31
CA ALA A 56 -1.91 -7.96 -6.93
C ALA A 56 -0.49 -7.52 -6.54
N MET A 57 0.06 -6.50 -7.21
CA MET A 57 1.37 -5.94 -6.86
C MET A 57 1.32 -5.18 -5.54
N VAL A 58 0.24 -4.44 -5.28
CA VAL A 58 0.06 -3.74 -4.00
C VAL A 58 -0.04 -4.73 -2.85
N VAL A 59 -0.83 -5.81 -3.00
CA VAL A 59 -0.95 -6.86 -1.98
C VAL A 59 0.41 -7.50 -1.70
N ALA A 60 1.15 -7.89 -2.74
CA ALA A 60 2.49 -8.46 -2.58
C ALA A 60 3.49 -7.47 -1.94
N ALA A 61 3.39 -6.18 -2.26
CA ALA A 61 4.20 -5.16 -1.61
C ALA A 61 3.83 -5.00 -0.12
N LEU A 62 2.53 -5.07 0.22
CA LEU A 62 2.10 -5.03 1.61
C LEU A 62 2.62 -6.23 2.40
N ASP A 63 2.60 -7.45 1.85
CA ASP A 63 3.14 -8.63 2.54
C ASP A 63 4.60 -8.44 2.97
N LEU A 64 5.38 -7.73 2.14
CA LEU A 64 6.77 -7.38 2.43
C LEU A 64 6.91 -6.24 3.46
N LEU A 65 6.03 -5.23 3.40
CA LEU A 65 6.12 -4.03 4.21
C LEU A 65 5.47 -4.18 5.60
N LYS A 66 4.42 -4.99 5.71
CA LYS A 66 3.61 -5.17 6.91
C LYS A 66 4.44 -5.49 8.16
N PRO A 67 5.45 -6.39 8.13
CA PRO A 67 6.27 -6.69 9.32
C PRO A 67 7.01 -5.47 9.90
N TYR A 68 7.20 -4.41 9.11
CA TYR A 68 7.84 -3.19 9.59
C TYR A 68 6.90 -2.28 10.38
N PHE A 69 5.58 -2.51 10.32
CA PHE A 69 4.57 -1.68 10.98
C PHE A 69 3.84 -2.37 12.13
N ILE A 70 3.69 -3.70 12.08
CA ILE A 70 3.07 -4.46 13.18
C ILE A 70 3.83 -4.22 14.49
N ASP A 71 3.09 -4.12 15.59
CA ASP A 71 3.58 -3.87 16.95
C ASP A 71 4.25 -2.50 17.16
N ARG A 72 4.14 -1.57 16.20
CA ARG A 72 4.56 -0.16 16.38
C ARG A 72 3.42 0.72 16.84
N ASP A 73 3.76 1.79 17.56
CA ASP A 73 2.80 2.85 17.85
C ASP A 73 2.45 3.61 16.55
N LEU A 74 1.17 3.94 16.39
CA LEU A 74 0.62 4.62 15.23
C LEU A 74 1.40 5.90 14.86
N TYR A 75 1.91 6.64 15.84
CA TYR A 75 2.63 7.90 15.61
C TYR A 75 4.09 7.72 15.17
N GLU A 76 4.62 6.49 15.22
CA GLU A 76 5.99 6.17 14.79
C GLU A 76 6.09 5.85 13.30
N HIS A 77 4.96 5.88 12.57
CA HIS A 77 4.88 5.48 11.16
C HIS A 77 5.90 6.18 10.24
N SER A 78 6.27 7.43 10.54
CA SER A 78 7.21 8.23 9.75
C SER A 78 8.66 7.70 9.79
N GLN A 79 8.99 6.88 10.78
CA GLN A 79 10.32 6.27 10.91
C GLN A 79 10.49 5.02 10.05
N VAL A 80 9.39 4.41 9.61
CA VAL A 80 9.43 3.14 8.86
C VAL A 80 10.06 3.30 7.47
N PRO A 81 9.67 4.30 6.63
CA PRO A 81 10.30 4.47 5.32
C PRO A 81 11.83 4.63 5.36
N PRO A 82 12.43 5.55 6.14
CA PRO A 82 13.88 5.67 6.18
C PRO A 82 14.57 4.40 6.71
N TYR A 83 13.98 3.72 7.69
CA TYR A 83 14.49 2.44 8.20
C TYR A 83 14.49 1.35 7.11
N PHE A 84 13.38 1.23 6.37
CA PHE A 84 13.24 0.27 5.29
C PHE A 84 14.26 0.53 4.16
N TYR A 85 14.41 1.78 3.74
CA TYR A 85 15.35 2.15 2.68
C TYR A 85 16.81 1.93 3.10
N ALA A 86 17.18 2.26 4.34
CA ALA A 86 18.55 2.08 4.84
C ALA A 86 19.01 0.61 4.84
N GLN A 87 18.09 -0.34 4.98
CA GLN A 87 18.42 -1.78 4.93
C GLN A 87 18.64 -2.32 3.50
N ARG A 88 18.28 -1.55 2.47
CA ARG A 88 18.20 -2.04 1.09
C ARG A 88 19.26 -1.34 0.24
N TYR A 89 20.32 -2.06 -0.08
CA TYR A 89 21.44 -1.55 -0.89
C TYR A 89 21.00 -0.84 -2.20
N HIS A 90 19.97 -1.35 -2.88
CA HIS A 90 19.46 -0.78 -4.14
C HIS A 90 18.28 0.19 -4.00
N LEU A 91 17.75 0.39 -2.79
CA LEU A 91 16.63 1.32 -2.54
C LEU A 91 17.03 2.49 -1.63
N GLY A 92 18.27 2.50 -1.13
CA GLY A 92 18.75 3.48 -0.17
C GLY A 92 18.99 4.86 -0.77
N ILE A 93 18.88 5.88 0.08
CA ILE A 93 19.45 7.21 -0.14
C ILE A 93 20.95 7.00 -0.32
N GLN A 94 21.44 7.11 -1.55
CA GLN A 94 22.87 7.15 -1.81
C GLN A 94 23.40 8.48 -1.27
N ASN A 95 24.39 8.42 -0.38
CA ASN A 95 25.11 9.59 0.11
C ASN A 95 25.69 10.42 -1.04
#